data_AF-A0A7X9D9H5-F1
#
_entry.id   AF-A0A7X9D9H5-F1
#
_cell.length_a   1.000
_cell.length_b   1.000
_cell.length_c   1.000
_cell.angle_alpha   90.00
_cell.angle_beta   90.00
_cell.angle_gamma   90.00
#
_symmetry.space_group_name_H-M   'P 1'
#
loop_
_entity.id
_entity.type
_entity.pdbx_description
1 polymer ?
#
loop_
_entity_poly.entity_id
_entity_poly.type
_entity_poly.pdbx_seq_one_letter_code
_entity_poly.pdbx_strand_id
1 'polypeptide(L)'
;YIPSYNDYETENAVAGDWITEKRLRPQLAVKLQNSDMGDNAWQTQTEIIKRDLTMDRWLELEFNFSSVSDCEDYDKIVIQFGGEGHAGQGLFFFDDFAFCE
;
A
#
# COMPACT_ATOMS: atom_id res chain seq x y z
N TYR A 1 6.33 -11.10 -1.64
CA TYR A 1 7.00 -11.38 -2.92
C TYR A 1 6.40 -10.51 -4.02
N ILE A 2 7.23 -9.77 -4.75
CA ILE A 2 6.82 -8.98 -5.92
C ILE A 2 7.36 -9.65 -7.19
N PRO A 3 6.51 -10.26 -8.03
CA PRO A 3 6.96 -10.91 -9.25
C PRO A 3 7.32 -9.91 -10.34
N SER A 4 8.45 -10.13 -11.03
CA SER A 4 8.82 -9.32 -12.20
C SER A 4 7.93 -9.57 -13.43
N TYR A 5 7.15 -10.65 -13.44
CA TYR A 5 6.25 -10.99 -14.53
C TYR A 5 4.91 -10.23 -14.53
N ASN A 6 4.66 -9.36 -13.55
CA ASN A 6 3.56 -8.41 -13.65
C ASN A 6 3.85 -7.36 -14.73
N ASP A 7 2.79 -6.70 -15.21
CA ASP A 7 2.92 -5.58 -16.14
C ASP A 7 3.15 -4.26 -15.38
N TYR A 8 4.40 -3.78 -15.38
CA TYR A 8 4.82 -2.51 -14.77
C TYR A 8 4.95 -1.36 -15.77
N GLU A 9 4.65 -1.60 -17.05
CA GLU A 9 4.90 -0.64 -18.13
C GLU A 9 3.60 -0.01 -18.66
N THR A 10 2.51 -0.77 -18.68
CA THR A 10 1.22 -0.29 -19.20
C THR A 10 0.64 0.81 -18.31
N GLU A 11 0.33 1.96 -18.92
CA GLU A 11 -0.47 3.00 -18.27
C GLU A 11 -1.95 2.59 -18.25
N ASN A 12 -2.56 2.71 -17.07
CA ASN A 12 -3.94 2.29 -16.83
C ASN A 12 -4.86 3.50 -16.69
N ALA A 13 -6.17 3.25 -16.80
CA ALA A 13 -7.17 4.23 -16.38
C ALA A 13 -6.96 4.61 -14.91
N VAL A 14 -7.19 5.87 -14.58
CA VAL A 14 -7.03 6.40 -13.23
C VAL A 14 -8.35 6.93 -12.66
N ALA A 15 -8.45 6.97 -11.34
CA ALA A 15 -9.63 7.46 -10.62
C ALA A 15 -9.90 8.95 -10.85
N GLY A 16 -8.89 9.71 -11.25
CA GLY A 16 -9.03 11.09 -11.74
C GLY A 16 -7.70 11.75 -12.02
N ASP A 17 -7.74 13.00 -12.50
CA ASP A 17 -6.57 13.73 -12.99
C ASP A 17 -5.50 14.02 -11.91
N TRP A 18 -5.85 13.86 -10.63
CA TRP A 18 -4.93 14.00 -9.51
C TRP A 18 -3.98 12.79 -9.35
N ILE A 19 -4.25 11.68 -10.04
CA ILE A 19 -3.38 10.51 -10.05
C ILE A 19 -2.33 10.66 -11.15
N THR A 20 -1.10 10.93 -10.74
CA THR A 20 0.04 11.11 -11.65
C THR A 20 0.65 9.79 -12.09
N GLU A 21 0.66 8.78 -11.21
CA GLU A 21 1.17 7.45 -11.51
C GLU A 21 0.07 6.54 -12.06
N LYS A 22 0.23 6.11 -13.32
CA LYS A 22 -0.77 5.31 -14.03
C LYS A 22 -0.38 3.84 -14.13
N ARG A 23 0.87 3.50 -13.79
CA ARG A 23 1.43 2.16 -13.93
C ARG A 23 1.43 1.46 -12.59
N LEU A 24 1.34 0.14 -12.64
CA LEU A 24 1.68 -0.69 -11.50
C LEU A 24 3.13 -0.39 -11.08
N ARG A 25 3.42 -0.41 -9.79
CA ARG A 25 4.75 -0.20 -9.22
C ARG A 25 5.14 -1.33 -8.27
N PRO A 26 6.42 -1.71 -8.22
CA PRO A 26 6.92 -2.68 -7.25
C PRO A 26 7.02 -2.01 -5.86
N GLN A 27 5.86 -1.81 -5.23
CA GLN A 27 5.76 -1.13 -3.94
C GLN A 27 4.65 -1.72 -3.07
N LEU A 28 4.77 -1.46 -1.77
CA LEU A 28 3.78 -1.82 -0.76
C LEU A 28 3.53 -0.62 0.16
N ALA A 29 2.26 -0.26 0.32
CA ALA A 29 1.80 0.69 1.31
C ALA A 29 1.09 -0.05 2.44
N VAL A 30 1.38 0.33 3.68
CA VAL A 30 0.57 -0.03 4.85
C VAL A 30 -0.02 1.26 5.39
N LYS A 31 -1.33 1.24 5.66
CA LYS A 31 -2.08 2.39 6.16
C LYS A 31 -2.83 2.02 7.43
N LEU A 32 -2.81 2.93 8.40
CA LEU A 32 -3.73 2.91 9.53
C LEU A 32 -4.89 3.86 9.24
N GLN A 33 -6.11 3.37 9.38
CA GLN A 33 -7.34 4.09 9.05
C GLN A 33 -8.36 4.00 10.19
N ASN A 34 -9.21 5.02 10.30
CA ASN A 34 -10.40 5.03 11.14
C ASN A 34 -11.61 4.59 10.31
N SER A 35 -12.23 3.45 10.67
CA SER A 35 -13.35 2.88 9.94
C SER A 35 -14.65 3.68 10.08
N ASP A 36 -14.83 4.47 11.15
CA ASP A 36 -15.99 5.34 11.35
C ASP A 36 -16.09 6.45 10.30
N MET A 37 -14.98 6.77 9.63
CA MET A 37 -14.95 7.75 8.54
C MET A 37 -15.45 7.19 7.20
N GLY A 38 -15.72 5.89 7.09
CA GLY A 38 -16.24 5.26 5.88
C GLY A 38 -15.38 5.57 4.64
N ASP A 39 -16.02 6.05 3.57
CA ASP A 39 -15.34 6.42 2.31
C ASP A 39 -14.35 7.60 2.47
N ASN A 40 -14.39 8.31 3.61
CA ASN A 40 -13.46 9.40 3.91
C ASN A 40 -12.27 8.98 4.79
N ALA A 41 -12.11 7.69 5.08
CA ALA A 41 -11.02 7.19 5.93
C ALA A 41 -9.61 7.57 5.43
N TRP A 42 -9.48 7.89 4.12
CA TRP A 42 -8.23 8.37 3.53
C TRP A 42 -7.80 9.76 4.03
N GLN A 43 -8.70 10.58 4.61
CA GLN A 43 -8.40 11.95 5.02
C GLN A 43 -7.57 12.05 6.31
N THR A 44 -7.67 11.06 7.20
CA THR A 44 -6.97 11.03 8.51
C THR A 44 -6.00 9.87 8.63
N GLN A 45 -5.80 9.12 7.55
CA GLN A 45 -4.93 7.94 7.56
C GLN A 45 -3.47 8.31 7.82
N THR A 46 -2.74 7.40 8.44
CA THR A 46 -1.27 7.41 8.40
C THR A 46 -0.81 6.35 7.40
N GLU A 47 -0.02 6.77 6.41
CA GLU A 47 0.48 5.90 5.35
C GLU A 47 2.01 5.81 5.39
N ILE A 48 2.53 4.58 5.28
CA ILE A 48 3.96 4.32 5.06
C ILE A 48 4.09 3.47 3.79
N ILE A 49 4.92 3.93 2.85
CA ILE A 49 5.16 3.26 1.57
C ILE A 49 6.62 2.83 1.47
N LYS A 50 6.85 1.56 1.11
CA LYS A 50 8.16 1.06 0.66
C LYS A 50 8.13 0.96 -0.87
N ARG A 51 8.94 1.77 -1.55
CA ARG A 51 9.03 1.85 -3.02
C ARG A 51 10.21 1.04 -3.55
N ASP A 52 10.20 0.82 -4.87
CA ASP A 52 11.30 0.20 -5.63
C ASP A 52 11.79 -1.12 -5.01
N LEU A 53 10.83 -1.90 -4.50
CA LEU A 53 11.08 -3.16 -3.83
C LEU A 53 11.70 -4.15 -4.81
N THR A 54 12.74 -4.86 -4.35
CA THR A 54 13.41 -5.85 -5.20
C THR A 54 12.44 -6.96 -5.59
N MET A 55 12.32 -7.19 -6.89
CA MET A 55 11.46 -8.23 -7.44
C MET A 55 12.09 -9.62 -7.31
N ASP A 56 11.26 -10.64 -7.51
CA ASP A 56 11.61 -12.06 -7.57
C ASP A 56 12.30 -12.66 -6.35
N ARG A 57 12.01 -12.10 -5.17
CA ARG A 57 12.39 -12.69 -3.88
C ARG A 57 11.40 -12.33 -2.79
N TRP A 58 11.43 -13.13 -1.72
CA TRP A 58 10.80 -12.76 -0.46
C TRP A 58 11.59 -11.65 0.21
N LEU A 59 10.88 -10.65 0.71
CA LEU A 59 11.41 -9.52 1.45
C LEU A 59 10.69 -9.47 2.79
N GLU A 60 11.45 -9.38 3.87
CA GLU A 60 10.94 -9.02 5.18
C GLU A 60 10.88 -7.48 5.26
N LEU A 61 9.71 -6.92 5.56
CA LEU A 61 9.47 -5.48 5.54
C LEU A 61 8.89 -5.03 6.88
N GLU A 62 9.55 -4.06 7.52
CA GLU A 62 9.06 -3.43 8.75
C GLU A 62 8.47 -2.04 8.45
N PHE A 63 7.29 -1.80 9.04
CA PHE A 63 6.55 -0.54 8.95
C PHE A 63 6.38 0.03 10.37
N ASN A 64 7.13 1.10 10.66
CA ASN A 64 7.15 1.69 12.00
C ASN A 64 6.13 2.83 12.12
N PHE A 65 5.08 2.60 12.91
CA PHE A 65 4.03 3.58 13.21
C PHE A 65 4.19 4.26 14.58
N SER A 66 5.37 4.20 15.20
CA SER A 66 5.59 4.76 16.54
C SER A 66 5.30 6.26 16.65
N SER A 67 5.37 7.00 15.54
CA SER A 67 5.03 8.44 15.48
C SER A 67 3.55 8.73 15.71
N VAL A 68 2.68 7.72 15.65
CA VAL A 68 1.23 7.83 15.87
C VAL A 68 0.75 6.86 16.96
N SER A 69 1.64 6.45 17.86
CA SER A 69 1.33 5.50 18.94
C SER A 69 0.26 6.01 19.92
N ASP A 70 0.12 7.32 20.09
CA ASP A 70 -0.91 7.95 20.93
C ASP A 70 -2.26 8.12 20.19
N CYS A 71 -2.38 7.71 18.92
CA CYS A 71 -3.61 7.84 18.15
C CYS A 71 -4.55 6.66 18.43
N GLU A 72 -5.67 6.94 19.09
CA GLU A 72 -6.69 5.93 19.43
C GLU A 72 -7.78 5.79 18.36
N ASP A 73 -7.74 6.59 17.29
CA ASP A 73 -8.78 6.62 16.26
C ASP A 73 -8.65 5.48 15.23
N TYR A 74 -7.49 4.82 15.14
CA TYR A 74 -7.24 3.81 14.11
C TYR A 74 -7.70 2.42 14.54
N ASP A 75 -8.51 1.79 13.69
CA ASP A 75 -9.09 0.45 13.91
C ASP A 75 -8.97 -0.48 12.68
N LYS A 76 -8.38 0.02 11.60
CA LYS A 76 -8.24 -0.68 10.33
C LYS A 76 -6.84 -0.56 9.77
N ILE A 77 -6.33 -1.70 9.29
CA ILE A 77 -5.09 -1.78 8.53
C ILE A 77 -5.42 -2.06 7.08
N VAL A 78 -4.90 -1.22 6.19
CA VAL A 78 -4.98 -1.43 4.75
C VAL A 78 -3.59 -1.79 4.24
N ILE A 79 -3.50 -2.94 3.59
CA ILE A 79 -2.30 -3.41 2.89
C ILE A 79 -2.56 -3.23 1.40
N GLN A 80 -1.77 -2.39 0.74
CA GLN A 80 -1.99 -2.01 -0.65
C GLN A 80 -0.73 -2.21 -1.48
N PHE A 81 -0.82 -3.16 -2.41
CA PHE A 81 0.23 -3.43 -3.39
C PHE A 81 0.06 -2.58 -4.63
N GLY A 82 1.16 -2.36 -5.35
CA GLY A 82 1.08 -1.97 -6.75
C GLY A 82 0.90 -0.49 -7.04
N GLY A 83 0.50 0.34 -6.08
CA GLY A 83 0.16 1.74 -6.33
C GLY A 83 -1.29 2.06 -6.01
N GLU A 84 -1.61 3.36 -6.02
CA GLU A 84 -2.95 3.85 -5.73
C GLU A 84 -3.56 4.55 -6.93
N GLY A 85 -4.87 4.40 -7.08
CA GLY A 85 -5.68 5.25 -7.95
C GLY A 85 -5.61 4.91 -9.44
N HIS A 86 -4.89 3.84 -9.82
CA HIS A 86 -4.87 3.30 -11.18
C HIS A 86 -5.55 1.92 -11.23
N ALA A 87 -6.12 1.56 -12.38
CA ALA A 87 -6.83 0.29 -12.59
C ALA A 87 -5.91 -0.87 -13.01
N GLY A 88 -4.60 -0.73 -12.77
CA GLY A 88 -3.61 -1.73 -13.15
C GLY A 88 -3.71 -2.98 -12.29
N GLN A 89 -3.68 -4.14 -12.91
CA GLN A 89 -3.75 -5.42 -12.21
C GLN A 89 -2.34 -5.95 -11.94
N GLY A 90 -2.18 -6.62 -10.82
CA GLY A 90 -0.93 -7.31 -10.47
C GLY A 90 -1.19 -8.50 -9.56
N LEU A 91 -0.34 -9.51 -9.67
CA LEU A 91 -0.29 -10.64 -8.76
C LEU A 91 0.83 -10.40 -7.74
N PHE A 92 0.50 -10.47 -6.46
CA PHE A 92 1.43 -10.30 -5.36
C PHE A 92 1.22 -11.42 -4.35
N PHE A 93 2.28 -11.78 -3.63
CA PHE A 93 2.19 -12.74 -2.54
C PHE A 93 2.67 -12.09 -1.26
N PHE A 94 1.98 -12.36 -0.16
CA PHE A 94 2.38 -11.94 1.17
C PHE A 94 2.16 -13.12 2.11
N ASP A 95 2.99 -13.21 3.14
CA ASP A 95 2.90 -14.22 4.17
C ASP A 95 3.51 -13.69 5.47
N ASP A 96 3.32 -14.41 6.58
CA ASP A 96 3.91 -14.14 7.89
C ASP A 96 3.67 -12.71 8.42
N PHE A 97 2.42 -12.24 8.34
CA PHE A 97 2.03 -10.95 8.89
C PHE A 97 1.93 -11.02 10.43
N ALA A 98 2.72 -10.18 11.11
CA ALA A 98 2.76 -10.10 12.56
C ALA A 98 2.85 -8.65 13.05
N PHE A 99 2.47 -8.46 14.31
CA PHE A 99 2.71 -7.23 15.07
C PHE A 99 3.85 -7.46 16.05
N CYS A 100 4.69 -6.43 16.20
CA CYS A 100 5.63 -6.33 17.29
C CYS A 100 5.30 -5.08 18.11
N GLU A 101 5.39 -5.21 19.43
CA GLU A 101 5.22 -4.15 20.43
C GLU A 101 6.59 -3.72 20.98
#